data_AF-A0A4Y2N1P0-F1
#
_entry.id   AF-A0A4Y2N1P0-F1
#
_cell.length_a   1.000
_cell.length_b   1.000
_cell.length_c   1.000
_cell.angle_alpha   90.00
_cell.angle_beta   90.00
_cell.angle_gamma   90.00
#
_symmetry.space_group_name_H-M   'P 1'
#
loop_
_entity.id
_entity.type
_entity.pdbx_description
1 polymer ?
#
loop_
_entity_poly.entity_id
_entity_poly.type
_entity_poly.pdbx_seq_one_letter_code
_entity_poly.pdbx_strand_id
1 'polypeptide(L)'
;MFEFCHEHLKGIAFTYIKYEEIIQHHNNKFLDRFENSVAITGTMSFHCFVPMLESNLKCFITSQATEYEIHSITKAVQITLHTRDSIACVCDGQWWLAEVNDISDINKDVLVTFYQPCRSKDGF
;
A
#
# COMPACT_ATOMS: atom_id res chain seq x y z
N MET A 1 -22.64 10.17 32.04
CA MET A 1 -21.48 9.24 32.05
C MET A 1 -20.19 10.01 32.30
N PHE A 2 -19.80 10.95 31.43
CA PHE A 2 -18.57 11.74 31.59
C PHE A 2 -18.46 12.44 32.95
N GLU A 3 -19.44 13.27 33.32
CA GLU A 3 -19.43 14.01 34.59
C GLU A 3 -19.28 13.09 35.80
N PHE A 4 -20.06 12.01 35.82
CA PHE A 4 -19.98 10.99 36.87
C PHE A 4 -18.56 10.41 36.98
N CYS A 5 -17.95 10.01 35.86
CA CYS A 5 -16.60 9.45 35.85
C CYS A 5 -15.54 10.49 36.28
N HIS A 6 -15.64 11.73 35.79
CA HIS A 6 -14.72 12.80 36.13
C HIS A 6 -14.74 13.13 37.62
N GLU A 7 -15.93 13.15 38.23
CA GLU A 7 -16.09 13.47 39.65
C GLU A 7 -15.65 12.33 40.59
N HIS A 8 -15.90 11.08 40.19
CA HIS A 8 -15.80 9.93 41.11
C HIS A 8 -14.56 9.05 40.88
N LEU A 9 -13.95 9.07 39.70
CA LEU A 9 -12.77 8.24 39.39
C LEU A 9 -11.49 9.08 39.43
N LYS A 10 -10.81 9.04 40.58
CA LYS A 10 -9.55 9.78 40.80
C LYS A 10 -8.36 9.06 40.13
N GLY A 11 -7.40 9.85 39.64
CA GLY A 11 -6.16 9.33 39.03
C GLY A 11 -6.27 8.95 37.56
N ILE A 12 -7.44 9.16 36.94
CA ILE A 12 -7.66 8.97 35.50
C ILE A 12 -8.06 10.32 34.91
N ALA A 13 -7.40 10.73 33.83
CA ALA A 13 -7.79 11.92 33.08
C ALA A 13 -8.92 11.58 32.12
N PHE A 14 -10.01 12.35 32.17
CA PHE A 14 -11.14 12.22 31.25
C PHE A 14 -11.18 13.41 30.29
N THR A 15 -11.45 13.15 29.03
CA THR A 15 -11.71 14.17 28.02
C THR A 15 -13.07 13.91 27.39
N TYR A 16 -13.90 14.95 27.35
CA TYR A 16 -15.18 14.90 26.65
C TYR A 16 -14.98 15.45 25.25
N ILE A 17 -15.39 14.69 24.24
CA ILE A 17 -15.38 15.11 22.85
C ILE A 17 -16.82 15.12 22.37
N LYS A 18 -17.26 16.27 21.85
CA LYS A 18 -18.63 16.41 21.34
C LYS A 18 -18.80 15.68 20.02
N TYR A 19 -20.03 15.24 19.74
CA TYR A 19 -20.33 14.54 18.48
C TYR A 19 -20.04 15.41 17.24
N GLU A 20 -20.30 16.72 17.34
CA GLU A 20 -20.05 17.68 16.27
C GLU A 20 -18.55 17.82 15.97
N GLU A 21 -17.71 17.80 17.01
CA GLU A 21 -16.24 17.83 16.89
C GLU A 21 -15.72 16.55 16.22
N ILE A 22 -16.35 15.40 16.51
CA ILE A 22 -16.04 14.12 15.87
C ILE A 22 -16.38 14.15 14.38
N ILE A 23 -17.57 14.62 13.99
CA ILE A 23 -17.99 14.69 12.58
C ILE A 23 -17.08 15.63 11.78
N GLN A 24 -16.79 16.81 12.33
CA GLN A 24 -15.97 17.81 11.65
C GLN A 24 -14.55 17.31 11.41
N HIS A 25 -13.98 16.56 12.35
CA HIS A 25 -12.68 15.89 12.18
C HIS A 25 -12.74 14.64 11.30
N HIS A 26 -13.81 13.82 11.39
CA HIS A 26 -13.99 12.61 10.59
C HIS A 26 -14.08 12.91 9.10
N ASN A 27 -14.97 13.83 8.72
CA ASN A 27 -15.28 14.03 7.31
C ASN A 27 -14.17 14.73 6.55
N ASN A 28 -13.39 15.61 7.19
CA ASN A 28 -12.39 16.39 6.47
C ASN A 28 -10.99 15.74 6.44
N LYS A 29 -10.66 14.89 7.42
CA LYS A 29 -9.27 14.39 7.58
C LYS A 29 -9.15 12.88 7.48
N PHE A 30 -10.14 12.12 7.95
CA PHE A 30 -10.05 10.67 7.90
C PHE A 30 -10.55 10.09 6.57
N LEU A 31 -11.59 10.67 5.98
CA LEU A 31 -12.03 10.30 4.62
C LEU A 31 -10.93 10.54 3.59
N ASP A 32 -10.34 11.75 3.59
CA ASP A 32 -9.21 12.08 2.72
C ASP A 32 -8.03 11.12 2.89
N ARG A 33 -7.65 10.80 4.13
CA ARG A 33 -6.59 9.82 4.40
C ARG A 33 -6.95 8.43 3.91
N PHE A 34 -8.20 8.01 4.03
CA PHE A 34 -8.63 6.68 3.59
C PHE A 34 -8.61 6.59 2.07
N GLU A 35 -9.20 7.57 1.38
CA GLU A 35 -9.27 7.62 -0.09
C GLU A 35 -7.90 7.78 -0.74
N ASN A 36 -7.00 8.56 -0.13
CA ASN A 36 -5.66 8.85 -0.68
C ASN A 36 -4.54 8.00 -0.08
N SER A 37 -4.85 7.04 0.79
CA SER A 37 -3.84 6.09 1.30
C SER A 37 -3.53 5.01 0.28
N VAL A 38 -2.26 4.60 0.25
CA VAL A 38 -1.80 3.47 -0.58
C VAL A 38 -1.13 2.46 0.33
N ALA A 39 -1.50 1.19 0.19
CA ALA A 39 -0.83 0.11 0.88
C ALA A 39 0.58 -0.07 0.32
N ILE A 40 1.57 -0.21 1.20
CA ILE A 40 2.93 -0.51 0.80
C ILE A 40 3.03 -2.02 0.64
N THR A 41 3.31 -2.48 -0.58
CA THR A 41 3.41 -3.92 -0.87
C THR A 41 4.51 -4.56 -0.03
N GLY A 42 4.27 -5.80 0.44
CA GLY A 42 5.24 -6.55 1.22
C GLY A 42 5.31 -6.18 2.70
N THR A 43 4.63 -5.12 3.15
CA THR A 43 4.75 -4.67 4.56
C THR A 43 3.69 -5.22 5.51
N MET A 44 2.85 -6.16 5.08
CA MET A 44 1.71 -6.67 5.86
C MET A 44 2.12 -7.39 7.16
N SER A 45 3.32 -7.97 7.20
CA SER A 45 3.86 -8.71 8.36
C SER A 45 4.54 -7.81 9.40
N PHE A 46 4.70 -6.50 9.14
CA PHE A 46 5.39 -5.58 10.04
C PHE A 46 4.41 -4.82 10.93
N HIS A 47 4.88 -4.46 12.12
CA HIS A 47 4.07 -3.87 13.17
C HIS A 47 4.50 -2.46 13.58
N CYS A 48 5.67 -1.99 13.14
CA CYS A 48 6.15 -0.63 13.39
C CYS A 48 6.82 -0.05 12.14
N PHE A 49 6.57 1.24 11.91
CA PHE A 49 6.97 1.95 10.70
C PHE A 49 7.56 3.31 11.05
N VAL A 50 8.76 3.60 10.57
CA VAL A 50 9.44 4.88 10.77
C VAL A 50 9.78 5.50 9.41
N PRO A 51 9.20 6.67 9.06
CA PRO A 51 9.53 7.36 7.82
C PRO A 51 10.99 7.82 7.82
N MET A 52 11.63 7.67 6.67
CA MET A 52 12.98 8.13 6.39
C MET A 52 12.97 9.17 5.26
N LEU A 53 14.16 9.71 4.95
CA LEU A 53 14.39 10.52 3.76
C LEU A 53 14.21 9.69 2.48
N GLU A 54 14.06 10.38 1.35
CA GLU A 54 13.99 9.77 0.00
C GLU A 54 12.85 8.77 -0.19
N SER A 55 11.70 9.02 0.44
CA SER A 55 10.52 8.15 0.34
C SER A 55 10.80 6.72 0.80
N ASN A 56 11.64 6.53 1.81
CA ASN A 56 11.89 5.20 2.41
C ASN A 56 11.21 5.06 3.77
N LEU A 57 10.94 3.82 4.17
CA LEU A 57 10.32 3.45 5.42
C LEU A 57 11.16 2.36 6.09
N LYS A 58 11.45 2.52 7.38
CA LYS A 58 11.91 1.39 8.20
C LYS A 58 10.70 0.60 8.67
N CYS A 59 10.71 -0.70 8.43
CA CYS A 59 9.66 -1.63 8.82
C CYS A 59 10.22 -2.60 9.86
N PHE A 60 9.53 -2.75 10.99
CA PHE A 60 9.94 -3.61 12.10
C PHE A 60 8.89 -4.69 12.35
N ILE A 61 9.32 -5.95 12.50
CA ILE A 61 8.42 -7.08 12.72
C ILE A 61 7.66 -6.93 14.04
N THR A 62 8.24 -6.26 15.05
CA THR A 62 7.54 -5.91 16.28
C THR A 62 7.89 -4.49 16.71
N SER A 63 7.12 -3.90 17.62
CA SER A 63 7.38 -2.55 18.15
C SER A 63 8.66 -2.44 18.98
N GLN A 64 9.23 -3.56 19.43
CA GLN A 64 10.45 -3.62 20.24
C GLN A 64 11.66 -4.14 19.46
N ALA A 65 11.49 -4.51 18.18
CA ALA A 65 12.58 -5.01 17.37
C ALA A 65 13.63 -3.92 17.13
N THR A 66 14.91 -4.32 17.14
CA THR A 66 16.05 -3.45 16.78
C THR A 66 16.40 -3.54 15.31
N GLU A 67 16.17 -4.71 14.71
CA GLU A 67 16.35 -4.96 13.28
C GLU A 67 15.16 -4.43 12.48
N TYR A 68 15.45 -3.89 11.31
CA TYR A 68 14.45 -3.34 10.41
C TYR A 68 14.79 -3.65 8.96
N GLU A 69 13.74 -3.72 8.16
CA GLU A 69 13.84 -3.74 6.71
C GLU A 69 13.52 -2.36 6.15
N ILE A 70 14.21 -1.97 5.07
CA ILE A 70 13.93 -0.72 4.37
C ILE A 70 13.01 -1.02 3.20
N HIS A 71 11.85 -0.39 3.18
CA HIS A 71 10.91 -0.43 2.07
C HIS A 71 10.81 0.94 1.44
N SER A 72 10.98 1.01 0.12
CA SER A 72 10.75 2.24 -0.63
C SER A 72 9.25 2.46 -0.83
N ILE A 73 8.79 3.62 -0.39
CA ILE A 73 7.49 4.20 -0.68
C ILE A 73 7.57 4.82 -2.08
N THR A 74 7.85 4.00 -3.09
CA THR A 74 7.68 4.45 -4.48
C THR A 74 6.21 4.71 -4.69
N LYS A 75 5.85 5.98 -4.98
CA LYS A 75 4.54 6.29 -5.50
C LYS A 75 4.37 5.42 -6.74
N ALA A 76 3.40 4.50 -6.69
CA ALA A 76 3.14 3.62 -7.82
C ALA A 76 3.01 4.51 -9.06
N VAL A 77 3.91 4.33 -10.03
CA VAL A 77 3.76 5.01 -11.31
C VAL A 77 2.46 4.45 -11.87
N GLN A 78 1.47 5.31 -12.01
CA GLN A 78 0.22 4.92 -12.63
C GLN A 78 0.53 4.76 -14.12
N ILE A 79 0.75 3.52 -14.53
CA ILE A 79 0.97 3.19 -15.94
C ILE A 79 -0.41 3.09 -16.57
N THR A 80 -0.68 3.97 -17.54
CA THR A 80 -1.86 3.82 -18.39
C THR A 80 -1.55 2.76 -19.43
N LEU A 81 -2.31 1.68 -19.43
CA LEU A 81 -2.18 0.59 -20.38
C LEU A 81 -3.43 0.54 -21.26
N HIS A 82 -3.24 0.17 -22.52
CA HIS A 82 -4.29 -0.12 -23.48
C HIS A 82 -4.17 -1.56 -23.99
N THR A 83 -5.27 -2.09 -24.50
CA THR A 83 -5.23 -3.38 -25.19
C THR A 83 -4.31 -3.29 -26.40
N ARG A 84 -3.51 -4.34 -26.61
CA ARG A 84 -2.43 -4.47 -27.61
C ARG A 84 -1.16 -3.67 -27.32
N ASP A 85 -1.02 -3.05 -26.16
CA ASP A 85 0.27 -2.49 -25.75
C ASP A 85 1.29 -3.62 -25.51
N SER A 86 2.53 -3.40 -25.95
CA SER A 86 3.66 -4.27 -25.59
C SER A 86 4.28 -3.79 -24.28
N ILE A 87 4.39 -4.69 -23.30
CA ILE A 87 4.93 -4.40 -21.97
C ILE A 87 6.09 -5.34 -21.63
N ALA A 88 6.94 -4.92 -20.70
CA ALA A 88 7.87 -5.79 -20.01
C ALA A 88 7.37 -6.02 -18.57
N CYS A 89 7.26 -7.28 -18.15
CA CYS A 89 6.81 -7.65 -16.82
C CYS A 89 7.67 -8.77 -16.22
N VAL A 90 7.58 -8.96 -14.90
CA VAL A 90 8.31 -10.00 -14.17
C VAL A 90 7.36 -11.16 -13.86
N CYS A 91 7.75 -12.37 -14.26
CA CYS A 91 7.06 -13.61 -13.94
C CYS A 91 8.10 -14.62 -13.44
N ASP A 92 7.85 -15.25 -12.28
CA ASP A 92 8.76 -16.18 -11.59
C ASP A 92 10.20 -15.62 -11.42
N GLY A 93 10.31 -14.31 -11.16
CA GLY A 93 11.59 -13.62 -10.98
C GLY A 93 12.37 -13.36 -12.28
N GLN A 94 11.81 -13.67 -13.44
CA GLN A 94 12.42 -13.41 -14.75
C GLN A 94 11.63 -12.34 -15.51
N TRP A 95 12.34 -11.54 -16.32
CA TRP A 95 11.73 -10.54 -17.19
C TRP A 95 11.20 -11.15 -18.48
N TRP A 96 9.99 -10.77 -18.85
CA TRP A 96 9.31 -11.20 -20.06
C TRP A 96 8.74 -10.01 -20.82
N LEU A 97 8.74 -10.10 -22.15
CA LEU A 97 8.01 -9.19 -23.02
C LEU A 97 6.63 -9.82 -23.31
N ALA A 98 5.57 -9.04 -23.19
CA ALA A 98 4.20 -9.51 -23.38
C ALA A 98 3.31 -8.47 -24.06
N GLU A 99 2.22 -8.93 -24.67
CA GLU A 99 1.16 -8.07 -25.20
C GLU A 99 -0.05 -8.08 -24.26
N VAL A 100 -0.65 -6.91 -24.02
CA VAL A 100 -1.86 -6.77 -23.21
C VAL A 100 -3.08 -7.22 -24.00
N ASN A 101 -3.76 -8.27 -23.54
CA ASN A 101 -4.99 -8.77 -24.15
C ASN A 101 -6.24 -8.07 -23.61
N ASP A 102 -6.30 -7.90 -22.28
CA ASP A 102 -7.47 -7.37 -21.58
C ASP A 102 -7.07 -6.74 -20.23
N ILE A 103 -7.88 -5.82 -19.72
CA ILE A 103 -7.64 -5.06 -18.49
C ILE A 103 -8.89 -5.10 -17.62
N SER A 104 -8.76 -5.57 -16.38
CA SER A 104 -9.85 -5.58 -15.40
C SER A 104 -9.75 -4.38 -14.47
N ASP A 105 -10.57 -3.36 -14.70
CA ASP A 105 -10.64 -2.18 -13.82
C ASP A 105 -11.13 -2.50 -12.40
N ILE A 106 -11.93 -3.57 -12.26
CA ILE A 106 -12.51 -4.02 -10.98
C ILE A 106 -11.43 -4.70 -10.13
N ASN A 107 -10.71 -5.67 -10.71
CA ASN A 107 -9.72 -6.46 -9.98
C ASN A 107 -8.33 -5.80 -9.97
N LYS A 108 -8.12 -4.77 -10.80
CA LYS A 108 -6.81 -4.12 -11.02
C LYS A 108 -5.75 -5.08 -11.59
N ASP A 109 -6.20 -6.03 -12.41
CA ASP A 109 -5.36 -7.03 -13.05
C ASP A 109 -5.33 -6.85 -14.58
N VAL A 110 -4.25 -7.32 -15.20
CA VAL A 110 -4.02 -7.26 -16.66
C VAL A 110 -3.77 -8.66 -17.20
N LEU A 111 -4.54 -9.07 -18.21
CA LEU A 111 -4.31 -10.33 -18.93
C LEU A 111 -3.31 -10.08 -20.06
N VAL A 112 -2.23 -10.88 -20.11
CA VAL A 112 -1.16 -10.71 -21.09
C VAL A 112 -0.80 -12.01 -21.81
N THR A 113 -0.31 -11.91 -23.05
CA THR A 113 0.30 -13.01 -23.79
C THR A 113 1.80 -12.79 -23.89
N PHE A 114 2.61 -13.70 -23.36
CA PHE A 114 4.07 -13.62 -23.47
C PHE A 114 4.55 -13.86 -24.89
N TYR A 115 5.49 -13.04 -25.36
CA TYR A 115 6.21 -13.33 -26.59
C TYR A 115 7.16 -14.50 -26.36
N GLN A 116 7.05 -15.53 -27.20
CA GLN A 116 7.93 -16.67 -27.13
C GLN A 116 9.30 -16.29 -27.76
N PRO A 117 10.43 -16.53 -27.07
CA PRO A 117 11.73 -16.36 -27.68
C PRO A 117 11.81 -17.20 -28.96
N CYS A 118 12.22 -16.57 -30.07
CA CYS A 118 12.46 -17.29 -31.31
C CYS A 118 13.57 -18.32 -31.05
N ARG A 119 13.24 -19.61 -31.00
CA ARG A 119 14.24 -20.67 -30.97
C ARG A 119 14.87 -20.70 -32.37
N SER A 120 16.13 -20.29 -32.50
CA SER A 120 16.89 -20.57 -33.71
C SER A 120 16.89 -22.09 -33.93
N LYS A 121 16.61 -22.52 -35.17
CA LYS A 121 16.59 -23.94 -35.55
C LYS A 121 17.99 -24.57 -35.64
N ASP A 122 19.02 -23.88 -35.16
CA ASP A 122 20.40 -24.33 -35.25
C ASP A 122 20.87 -24.77 -33.87
N GLY A 123 20.66 -26.07 -33.58
CA GLY A 123 21.12 -26.66 -32.34
C GLY A 123 20.63 -28.08 -32.15
N PHE A 124 21.12 -29.01 -32.98
CA PHE A 124 21.60 -30.36 -32.62
C PHE A 124 22.41 -30.92 -33.79
#